data_AF-A0A1G7L3M8-F1
#
_entry.id   AF-A0A1G7L3M8-F1
#
_cell.length_a   1.000
_cell.length_b   1.000
_cell.length_c   1.000
_cell.angle_alpha   90.00
_cell.angle_beta   90.00
_cell.angle_gamma   90.00
#
_symmetry.space_group_name_H-M   'P 1'
#
loop_
_entity.id
_entity.type
_entity.pdbx_description
1 polymer ?
#
loop_
_entity_poly.entity_id
_entity_poly.type
_entity_poly.pdbx_seq_one_letter_code
_entity_poly.pdbx_strand_id
1 'polypeptide(L)'
;MPGEGVLPLALAEGEGEVALLRRAQALGLPVAPTWVVRLEEEFYRLNNLKERLEDLFLGVFGVRIDEERLLWAAEEARRAVRESYLLPERAEAFLAALKGRGPFGVRRAGEGEALWAATPQEALFALKRLWAASFQVEALLGRYPSLLPPFRPVLVQEAGEAVEDPFLSLDLSRALGQEVVVYTWGGQVVRIESPHGG
;
A
#
# COMPACT_ATOMS: atom_id res chain seq x y z
N MET A 1 -1.43 -17.97 -14.54
CA MET A 1 -0.57 -16.90 -15.07
C MET A 1 0.43 -16.51 -13.98
N PRO A 2 1.75 -16.50 -14.20
CA PRO A 2 2.67 -15.96 -13.20
C PRO A 2 2.41 -14.45 -13.05
N GLY A 3 2.25 -13.95 -11.83
CA GLY A 3 2.45 -12.52 -11.53
C GLY A 3 1.26 -11.55 -11.48
N GLU A 4 0.00 -11.98 -11.59
CA GLU A 4 -1.16 -11.04 -11.64
C GLU A 4 -1.30 -10.05 -10.47
N GLY A 5 -0.63 -10.29 -9.34
CA GLY A 5 -0.70 -9.40 -8.17
C GLY A 5 0.58 -8.67 -7.80
N VAL A 6 1.71 -8.88 -8.49
CA VAL A 6 2.99 -8.17 -8.23
C VAL A 6 3.63 -7.84 -9.58
N LEU A 7 3.52 -6.58 -9.99
CA LEU A 7 3.99 -6.14 -11.31
C LEU A 7 5.01 -5.00 -11.17
N PRO A 8 6.07 -4.97 -11.99
CA PRO A 8 6.91 -3.78 -12.07
C PRO A 8 6.08 -2.59 -12.57
N LEU A 9 6.40 -1.38 -12.10
CA LEU A 9 5.66 -0.15 -12.39
C LEU A 9 5.37 0.05 -13.89
N ALA A 10 6.34 -0.27 -14.76
CA ALA A 10 6.20 -0.13 -16.21
C ALA A 10 5.04 -0.95 -16.79
N LEU A 11 4.70 -2.08 -16.17
CA LEU A 11 3.63 -3.00 -16.59
C LEU A 11 2.35 -2.84 -15.77
N ALA A 12 2.39 -2.10 -14.65
CA ALA A 12 1.27 -2.01 -13.73
C ALA A 12 0.29 -0.91 -14.16
N GLU A 13 -0.95 -1.26 -14.47
CA GLU A 13 -2.02 -0.27 -14.65
C GLU A 13 -2.47 0.31 -13.30
N GLY A 14 -2.97 1.54 -13.31
CA GLY A 14 -3.45 2.20 -12.12
C GLY A 14 -3.80 3.67 -12.33
N GLU A 15 -4.42 4.24 -11.31
CA GLU A 15 -4.78 5.65 -11.20
C GLU A 15 -3.92 6.34 -10.16
N GLY A 16 -4.14 7.64 -9.97
CA GLY A 16 -3.48 8.42 -8.93
C GLY A 16 -1.97 8.37 -8.99
N GLU A 17 -1.34 8.07 -7.85
CA GLU A 17 0.11 8.03 -7.73
C GLU A 17 0.77 7.02 -8.68
N VAL A 18 0.16 5.85 -8.91
CA VAL A 18 0.72 4.84 -9.83
C VAL A 18 0.79 5.41 -11.24
N ALA A 19 -0.26 6.12 -11.68
CA ALA A 19 -0.28 6.79 -12.97
C ALA A 19 0.75 7.92 -13.07
N LEU A 20 0.91 8.70 -12.00
CA LEU A 20 1.88 9.79 -11.93
C LEU A 20 3.33 9.27 -12.03
N LEU A 21 3.67 8.21 -11.28
CA LEU A 21 4.99 7.59 -11.34
C LEU A 21 5.28 7.00 -12.72
N ARG A 22 4.29 6.38 -13.37
CA ARG A 22 4.43 5.89 -14.75
C ARG A 22 4.65 7.02 -15.75
N ARG A 23 3.92 8.13 -15.60
CA ARG A 23 4.11 9.31 -16.47
C ARG A 23 5.49 9.92 -16.26
N ALA A 24 5.96 10.06 -15.02
CA ALA A 24 7.31 10.52 -14.72
C ALA A 24 8.37 9.61 -15.39
N GLN A 25 8.20 8.28 -15.30
CA GLN A 25 9.07 7.33 -15.98
C GLN A 25 9.04 7.50 -17.52
N ALA A 26 7.86 7.70 -18.10
CA ALA A 26 7.70 7.92 -19.54
C ALA A 26 8.31 9.26 -20.02
N LEU A 27 8.39 10.26 -19.14
CA LEU A 27 9.09 11.52 -19.36
C LEU A 27 10.62 11.40 -19.19
N GLY A 28 11.13 10.21 -18.89
CA GLY A 28 12.56 9.94 -18.74
C GLY A 28 13.11 10.28 -17.35
N LEU A 29 12.26 10.58 -16.37
CA LEU A 29 12.71 10.78 -15.00
C LEU A 29 13.19 9.45 -14.39
N PRO A 30 14.27 9.46 -13.59
CA PRO A 30 14.75 8.26 -12.92
C PRO A 30 13.80 7.90 -11.78
N VAL A 31 12.81 7.04 -12.04
CA VAL A 31 11.93 6.50 -11.00
C VAL A 31 12.59 5.31 -10.33
N ALA A 32 12.55 5.28 -8.99
CA ALA A 32 13.09 4.16 -8.21
C ALA A 32 12.44 2.84 -8.64
N PRO A 33 13.19 1.71 -8.67
CA PRO A 33 12.61 0.40 -8.95
C PRO A 33 11.39 0.15 -8.07
N THR A 34 10.23 0.00 -8.70
CA THR A 34 8.93 -0.02 -8.03
C THR A 34 8.12 -1.22 -8.50
N TRP A 35 7.57 -1.96 -7.54
CA TRP A 35 6.61 -3.04 -7.76
C TRP A 35 5.26 -2.62 -7.18
N VAL A 36 4.22 -2.73 -8.01
CA VAL A 36 2.84 -2.48 -7.66
C VAL A 36 2.20 -3.81 -7.26
N VAL A 37 1.72 -3.88 -6.02
CA VAL A 37 1.17 -5.08 -5.40
C VAL A 37 -0.34 -4.94 -5.25
N ARG A 38 -1.09 -5.85 -5.86
CA ARG A 38 -2.57 -5.91 -5.88
C ARG A 38 -3.06 -7.28 -5.40
N LEU A 39 -2.59 -7.71 -4.23
CA LEU A 39 -2.92 -9.02 -3.65
C LEU A 39 -3.99 -8.96 -2.56
N GLU A 40 -4.31 -7.78 -2.03
CA GLU A 40 -5.13 -7.65 -0.82
C GLU A 40 -6.55 -8.19 -1.03
N GLU A 41 -7.23 -7.82 -2.12
CA GLU A 41 -8.59 -8.31 -2.38
C GLU A 41 -8.65 -9.84 -2.51
N GLU A 42 -7.73 -10.44 -3.28
CA GLU A 42 -7.61 -11.90 -3.40
C GLU A 42 -7.34 -12.54 -2.04
N PHE A 43 -6.44 -11.96 -1.24
CA PHE A 43 -6.11 -12.43 0.10
C PHE A 43 -7.34 -12.43 1.03
N TYR A 44 -8.16 -11.37 1.01
CA TYR A 44 -9.37 -11.29 1.83
C TYR A 44 -10.40 -12.33 1.40
N ARG A 45 -10.63 -12.45 0.10
CA ARG A 45 -11.59 -13.40 -0.47
C ARG A 45 -11.22 -14.85 -0.14
N LEU A 46 -9.97 -15.23 -0.35
CA LEU A 46 -9.52 -16.62 -0.15
C LEU A 46 -9.49 -17.05 1.32
N ASN A 47 -9.37 -16.11 2.25
CA ASN A 47 -9.38 -16.39 3.69
C ASN A 47 -10.76 -16.17 4.35
N ASN A 48 -11.81 -15.90 3.55
CA ASN A 48 -13.16 -15.59 4.03
C ASN A 48 -13.13 -14.47 5.10
N LEU A 49 -12.27 -13.48 4.90
CA LEU A 49 -12.01 -12.45 5.91
C LEU A 49 -13.18 -11.50 6.03
N LYS A 50 -13.87 -11.18 4.94
CA LYS A 50 -15.00 -10.25 4.96
C LYS A 50 -16.05 -10.68 5.98
N GLU A 51 -16.55 -11.90 5.86
CA GLU A 51 -17.61 -12.45 6.68
C GLU A 51 -17.15 -12.57 8.14
N ARG A 52 -15.92 -13.08 8.36
CA ARG A 52 -15.33 -13.19 9.70
C ARG A 52 -15.17 -11.83 10.39
N LEU A 53 -14.81 -10.79 9.64
CA LEU A 53 -14.65 -9.45 10.16
C LEU A 53 -16.02 -8.82 10.45
N GLU A 54 -17.00 -8.97 9.56
CA GLU A 54 -18.37 -8.50 9.78
C GLU A 54 -18.96 -9.09 11.08
N ASP A 55 -18.75 -10.39 11.33
CA ASP A 55 -19.17 -11.07 12.55
C ASP A 55 -18.50 -10.50 13.82
N LEU A 56 -17.19 -10.18 13.76
CA LEU A 56 -16.45 -9.59 14.88
C LEU A 56 -17.01 -8.22 15.29
N PHE A 57 -17.42 -7.40 14.32
CA PHE A 57 -17.94 -6.05 14.55
C PHE A 57 -19.45 -6.00 14.77
N LEU A 58 -20.15 -7.14 14.74
CA LEU A 58 -21.58 -7.20 15.00
C LEU A 58 -21.89 -6.58 16.37
N GLY A 59 -22.81 -5.61 16.43
CA GLY A 59 -23.20 -4.97 17.67
C GLY A 59 -22.16 -4.00 18.29
N VAL A 60 -21.03 -3.74 17.63
CA VAL A 60 -20.10 -2.67 18.02
C VAL A 60 -20.68 -1.29 17.69
N PHE A 61 -21.25 -1.17 16.49
CA PHE A 61 -21.79 0.07 15.96
C PHE A 61 -23.32 0.08 16.09
N GLY A 62 -23.81 0.59 17.23
CA GLY A 62 -25.24 0.78 17.51
C GLY A 62 -25.62 2.26 17.65
N VAL A 63 -26.63 2.56 18.48
CA VAL A 63 -27.03 3.94 18.82
C VAL A 63 -25.87 4.72 19.47
N ARG A 64 -25.01 4.01 20.21
CA ARG A 64 -23.71 4.47 20.68
C ARG A 64 -22.68 3.38 20.35
N ILE A 65 -21.43 3.80 20.16
CA ILE A 65 -20.31 2.87 19.97
C ILE A 65 -20.01 2.20 21.30
N ASP A 66 -19.92 0.87 21.29
CA ASP A 66 -19.38 0.10 22.41
C ASP A 66 -17.84 0.12 22.32
N GLU A 67 -17.19 1.00 23.09
CA GLU A 67 -15.75 1.24 23.02
C GLU A 67 -14.92 0.01 23.42
N GLU A 68 -15.36 -0.75 24.43
CA GLU A 68 -14.68 -1.96 24.87
C GLU A 68 -14.76 -3.04 23.79
N ARG A 69 -15.95 -3.23 23.22
CA ARG A 69 -16.15 -4.19 22.13
C ARG A 69 -15.43 -3.77 20.86
N LEU A 70 -15.34 -2.46 20.58
CA LEU A 70 -14.56 -1.91 19.46
C LEU A 70 -13.08 -2.24 19.60
N LEU A 71 -12.48 -1.99 20.76
CA LEU A 71 -11.07 -2.28 21.02
C LEU A 71 -10.78 -3.78 20.86
N TRP A 72 -11.64 -4.63 21.42
CA TRP A 72 -11.52 -6.08 21.28
C TRP A 72 -11.66 -6.54 19.83
N ALA A 73 -12.71 -6.11 19.12
CA ALA A 73 -12.96 -6.49 17.73
C ALA A 73 -11.84 -6.00 16.80
N ALA A 74 -11.29 -4.81 17.04
CA ALA A 74 -10.14 -4.28 16.31
C ALA A 74 -8.90 -5.16 16.46
N GLU A 75 -8.55 -5.59 17.69
CA GLU A 75 -7.39 -6.46 17.88
C GLU A 75 -7.60 -7.86 17.28
N GLU A 76 -8.78 -8.44 17.43
CA GLU A 76 -9.11 -9.73 16.81
C GLU A 76 -9.10 -9.65 15.28
N ALA A 77 -9.56 -8.53 14.70
CA ALA A 77 -9.48 -8.28 13.26
C ALA A 77 -8.02 -8.20 12.78
N ARG A 78 -7.15 -7.46 13.49
CA ARG A 78 -5.71 -7.39 13.20
C ARG A 78 -5.09 -8.78 13.27
N ARG A 79 -5.44 -9.56 14.29
CA ARG A 79 -4.98 -10.94 14.46
C ARG A 79 -5.42 -11.83 13.30
N ALA A 80 -6.70 -11.79 12.93
CA ALA A 80 -7.24 -12.56 11.82
C ALA A 80 -6.50 -12.29 10.50
N VAL A 81 -6.19 -11.02 10.21
CA VAL A 81 -5.40 -10.64 9.04
C VAL A 81 -3.96 -11.14 9.12
N ARG A 82 -3.28 -10.98 10.28
CA ARG A 82 -1.89 -11.43 10.44
C ARG A 82 -1.74 -12.95 10.30
N GLU A 83 -2.66 -13.70 10.88
CA GLU A 83 -2.64 -15.17 10.91
C GLU A 83 -3.14 -15.81 9.62
N SER A 84 -3.88 -15.06 8.80
CA SER A 84 -4.33 -15.54 7.49
C SER A 84 -3.16 -15.76 6.52
N TYR A 85 -3.32 -16.79 5.68
CA TYR A 85 -2.27 -17.23 4.78
C TYR A 85 -2.38 -16.50 3.44
N LEU A 86 -1.26 -15.95 2.99
CA LEU A 86 -1.11 -15.61 1.58
C LEU A 86 -0.82 -16.90 0.82
N LEU A 87 -1.42 -17.07 -0.36
CA LEU A 87 -1.12 -18.21 -1.22
C LEU A 87 0.41 -18.34 -1.41
N PRO A 88 1.00 -19.54 -1.22
CA PRO A 88 2.43 -19.75 -1.35
C PRO A 88 2.98 -19.22 -2.68
N GLU A 89 2.26 -19.43 -3.78
CA GLU A 89 2.65 -18.99 -5.12
C GLU A 89 2.73 -17.46 -5.23
N ARG A 90 1.89 -16.73 -4.50
CA ARG A 90 1.90 -15.26 -4.45
C ARG A 90 3.05 -14.75 -3.59
N ALA A 91 3.32 -15.41 -2.47
CA ALA A 91 4.47 -15.10 -1.61
C ALA A 91 5.79 -15.36 -2.35
N GLU A 92 5.91 -16.49 -3.04
CA GLU A 92 7.08 -16.82 -3.85
C GLU A 92 7.28 -15.84 -5.01
N ALA A 93 6.20 -15.48 -5.73
CA ALA A 93 6.28 -14.49 -6.80
C ALA A 93 6.74 -13.11 -6.27
N PHE A 94 6.25 -12.69 -5.10
CA PHE A 94 6.68 -11.46 -4.44
C PHE A 94 8.18 -11.50 -4.10
N LEU A 95 8.63 -12.56 -3.43
CA LEU A 95 10.04 -12.71 -3.04
C LEU A 95 10.97 -12.81 -4.26
N ALA A 96 10.53 -13.50 -5.31
CA ALA A 96 11.28 -13.62 -6.56
C ALA A 96 11.42 -12.26 -7.27
N ALA A 97 10.36 -11.44 -7.29
CA ALA A 97 10.38 -10.12 -7.91
C ALA A 97 11.38 -9.16 -7.26
N LEU A 98 11.60 -9.29 -5.94
CA LEU A 98 12.47 -8.43 -5.14
C LEU A 98 13.88 -9.01 -4.92
N LYS A 99 14.17 -10.20 -5.47
CA LYS A 99 15.39 -10.95 -5.17
C LYS A 99 16.65 -10.13 -5.50
N GLY A 100 17.57 -10.06 -4.53
CA GLY A 100 18.88 -9.40 -4.69
C GLY A 100 18.84 -7.87 -4.65
N ARG A 101 17.73 -7.28 -4.20
CA ARG A 101 17.53 -5.83 -4.11
C ARG A 101 17.26 -5.39 -2.67
N GLY A 102 17.31 -4.09 -2.43
CA GLY A 102 16.98 -3.46 -1.15
C GLY A 102 17.93 -2.30 -0.84
N PRO A 103 17.59 -1.43 0.14
CA PRO A 103 16.44 -1.50 1.05
C PRO A 103 15.11 -1.17 0.36
N PHE A 104 13.99 -1.45 1.05
CA PHE A 104 12.64 -1.23 0.54
C PHE A 104 11.79 -0.34 1.45
N GLY A 105 11.01 0.54 0.83
CA GLY A 105 9.83 1.16 1.43
C GLY A 105 8.54 0.47 0.96
N VAL A 106 7.66 0.11 1.90
CA VAL A 106 6.37 -0.54 1.63
C VAL A 106 5.23 0.34 2.13
N ARG A 107 4.38 0.83 1.22
CA ARG A 107 3.29 1.77 1.54
C ARG A 107 2.09 1.62 0.60
N ARG A 108 0.90 2.05 1.00
CA ARG A 108 -0.22 2.13 0.06
C ARG A 108 0.02 3.30 -0.90
N ALA A 109 -0.40 3.15 -2.16
CA ALA A 109 -0.37 4.25 -3.11
C ALA A 109 -1.23 5.41 -2.59
N GLY A 110 -0.70 6.63 -2.69
CA GLY A 110 -1.29 7.85 -2.15
C GLY A 110 -1.05 8.06 -0.64
N GLU A 111 -0.36 7.14 0.04
CA GLU A 111 0.06 7.32 1.44
C GLU A 111 1.54 7.66 1.52
N GLY A 112 1.87 8.54 2.48
CA GLY A 112 3.22 9.03 2.67
C GLY A 112 4.09 8.19 3.59
N GLU A 113 3.49 7.54 4.57
CA GLU A 113 4.24 6.72 5.54
C GLU A 113 4.57 5.35 4.95
N ALA A 114 5.84 4.97 5.03
CA ALA A 114 6.33 3.69 4.55
C ALA A 114 6.83 2.82 5.70
N LEU A 115 6.54 1.53 5.61
CA LEU A 115 7.18 0.51 6.43
C LEU A 115 8.50 0.10 5.75
N TRP A 116 9.61 0.33 6.44
CA TRP A 116 10.94 0.01 5.93
C TRP A 116 11.29 -1.46 6.12
N ALA A 117 11.98 -2.02 5.13
CA ALA A 117 12.45 -3.40 5.12
C ALA A 117 13.84 -3.47 4.48
N ALA A 118 14.79 -4.17 5.13
CA ALA A 118 16.12 -4.38 4.58
C ALA A 118 16.16 -5.52 3.57
N THR A 119 15.23 -6.47 3.65
CA THR A 119 15.21 -7.70 2.84
C THR A 119 13.85 -7.93 2.18
N PRO A 120 13.77 -8.73 1.09
CA PRO A 120 12.50 -9.15 0.50
C PRO A 120 11.55 -9.82 1.48
N GLN A 121 12.10 -10.60 2.42
CA GLN A 121 11.31 -11.27 3.46
C GLN A 121 10.68 -10.27 4.42
N GLU A 122 11.45 -9.27 4.87
CA GLU A 122 10.93 -8.19 5.70
C GLU A 122 9.89 -7.34 4.97
N ALA A 123 10.04 -7.15 3.66
CA ALA A 123 9.06 -6.43 2.83
C ALA A 123 7.73 -7.20 2.74
N LEU A 124 7.79 -8.53 2.63
CA LEU A 124 6.59 -9.38 2.69
C LEU A 124 5.88 -9.29 4.04
N PHE A 125 6.64 -9.24 5.14
CA PHE A 125 6.07 -9.04 6.47
C PHE A 125 5.50 -7.62 6.64
N ALA A 126 6.18 -6.61 6.09
CA ALA A 126 5.68 -5.23 6.07
C ALA A 126 4.34 -5.14 5.32
N LEU A 127 4.20 -5.82 4.19
CA LEU A 127 2.95 -5.92 3.45
C LEU A 127 1.80 -6.44 4.33
N LYS A 128 2.01 -7.56 5.05
CA LYS A 128 0.99 -8.10 5.97
C LYS A 128 0.70 -7.16 7.14
N ARG A 129 1.71 -6.48 7.68
CA ARG A 129 1.52 -5.46 8.74
C ARG A 129 0.69 -4.28 8.25
N LEU A 130 0.91 -3.82 7.01
CA LEU A 130 0.18 -2.73 6.38
C LEU A 130 -1.31 -3.07 6.22
N TRP A 131 -1.64 -4.29 5.78
CA TRP A 131 -3.03 -4.74 5.71
C TRP A 131 -3.68 -4.85 7.09
N ALA A 132 -2.95 -5.35 8.08
CA ALA A 132 -3.45 -5.43 9.46
C ALA A 132 -3.64 -4.04 10.09
N ALA A 133 -2.81 -3.05 9.75
CA ALA A 133 -2.90 -1.69 10.26
C ALA A 133 -4.23 -1.00 9.89
N SER A 134 -4.88 -1.44 8.81
CA SER A 134 -6.23 -0.97 8.48
C SER A 134 -7.24 -1.26 9.61
N PHE A 135 -7.01 -2.22 10.50
CA PHE A 135 -7.89 -2.49 11.64
C PHE A 135 -7.46 -1.84 12.96
N GLN A 136 -6.58 -0.84 12.91
CA GLN A 136 -6.44 0.10 14.03
C GLN A 136 -7.75 0.86 14.24
N VAL A 137 -8.05 1.22 15.49
CA VAL A 137 -9.32 1.86 15.87
C VAL A 137 -9.52 3.16 15.11
N GLU A 138 -8.48 4.00 15.03
CA GLU A 138 -8.48 5.29 14.34
C GLU A 138 -8.77 5.10 12.85
N ALA A 139 -8.12 4.11 12.24
CA ALA A 139 -8.33 3.79 10.83
C ALA A 139 -9.76 3.31 10.58
N LEU A 140 -10.33 2.48 11.47
CA LEU A 140 -11.71 1.97 11.40
C LEU A 140 -12.73 3.11 11.52
N LEU A 141 -12.58 3.95 12.55
CA LEU A 141 -13.46 5.09 12.79
C LEU A 141 -13.41 6.09 11.63
N GLY A 142 -12.22 6.32 11.06
CA GLY A 142 -12.04 7.24 9.92
C GLY A 142 -12.75 6.83 8.63
N ARG A 143 -13.16 5.55 8.50
CA ARG A 143 -13.85 5.03 7.30
C ARG A 143 -15.25 4.46 7.56
N TYR A 144 -15.72 4.50 8.81
CA TYR A 144 -17.06 4.04 9.16
C TYR A 144 -18.12 4.75 8.28
N PRO A 145 -19.12 4.04 7.72
CA PRO A 145 -19.58 2.69 8.04
C PRO A 145 -18.86 1.52 7.36
N SER A 146 -17.82 1.77 6.55
CA SER A 146 -17.13 0.70 5.83
C SER A 146 -16.13 -0.04 6.74
N LEU A 147 -16.40 -1.31 7.07
CA LEU A 147 -15.48 -2.10 7.90
C LEU A 147 -14.18 -2.45 7.16
N LEU A 148 -14.31 -2.85 5.89
CA LEU A 148 -13.18 -3.18 5.03
C LEU A 148 -12.48 -1.91 4.52
N PRO A 149 -11.14 -1.91 4.43
CA PRO A 149 -10.43 -0.84 3.76
C PRO A 149 -10.70 -0.87 2.25
N PRO A 150 -10.58 0.26 1.55
CA PRO A 150 -10.47 0.23 0.10
C PRO A 150 -9.20 -0.52 -0.31
N PHE A 151 -9.31 -1.44 -1.26
CA PHE A 151 -8.17 -2.23 -1.75
C PHE A 151 -7.29 -1.41 -2.69
N ARG A 152 -6.51 -0.49 -2.10
CA ARG A 152 -5.52 0.31 -2.82
C ARG A 152 -4.26 -0.51 -3.10
N PRO A 153 -3.59 -0.29 -4.24
CA PRO A 153 -2.30 -0.93 -4.50
C PRO A 153 -1.29 -0.59 -3.42
N VAL A 154 -0.43 -1.56 -3.09
CA VAL A 154 0.75 -1.33 -2.26
C VAL A 154 1.95 -1.14 -3.17
N LEU A 155 2.70 -0.07 -2.96
CA LEU A 155 3.97 0.20 -3.61
C LEU A 155 5.09 -0.37 -2.75
N VAL A 156 5.86 -1.26 -3.34
CA VAL A 156 7.16 -1.71 -2.81
C VAL A 156 8.23 -1.06 -3.66
N GLN A 157 9.08 -0.25 -3.07
CA GLN A 157 10.05 0.54 -3.81
C GLN A 157 11.44 0.30 -3.24
N GLU A 158 12.43 0.08 -4.10
CA GLU A 158 13.84 0.03 -3.72
C GLU A 158 14.30 1.46 -3.38
N ALA A 159 14.11 1.85 -2.12
CA ALA A 159 14.32 3.20 -1.63
C ALA A 159 14.53 3.23 -0.10
N GLY A 160 15.13 4.32 0.38
CA GLY A 160 15.14 4.74 1.77
C GLY A 160 14.24 5.96 1.99
N GLU A 161 14.42 6.65 3.12
CA GLU A 161 13.61 7.82 3.49
C GLU A 161 13.72 8.92 2.43
N ALA A 162 12.58 9.22 1.80
CA ALA A 162 12.51 10.17 0.70
C ALA A 162 12.29 11.59 1.23
N VAL A 163 12.94 12.56 0.59
CA VAL A 163 12.80 13.99 0.88
C VAL A 163 12.12 14.69 -0.27
N GLU A 164 11.42 15.77 0.03
CA GLU A 164 10.81 16.60 -1.01
C GLU A 164 11.89 17.20 -1.92
N ASP A 165 11.65 17.19 -3.23
CA ASP A 165 12.46 17.85 -4.23
C ASP A 165 11.64 18.99 -4.88
N PRO A 166 11.80 20.24 -4.40
CA PRO A 166 11.02 21.37 -4.91
C PRO A 166 11.29 21.69 -6.39
N PHE A 167 12.51 21.45 -6.87
CA PHE A 167 12.85 21.71 -8.27
C PHE A 167 12.18 20.71 -9.19
N LEU A 168 12.27 19.42 -8.85
CA LEU A 168 11.61 18.37 -9.62
C LEU A 168 10.08 18.47 -9.53
N SER A 169 9.55 18.92 -8.38
CA SER A 169 8.13 19.21 -8.21
C SER A 169 7.65 20.28 -9.19
N LEU A 170 8.40 21.38 -9.32
CA LEU A 170 8.08 22.46 -10.26
C LEU A 170 8.15 22.00 -11.72
N ASP A 171 9.22 21.29 -12.08
CA ASP A 171 9.42 20.81 -13.45
C ASP A 171 8.36 19.78 -13.86
N LEU A 172 8.08 18.82 -12.98
CA LEU A 172 7.06 17.81 -13.24
C LEU A 172 5.65 18.42 -13.25
N SER A 173 5.37 19.40 -12.39
CA SER A 173 4.08 20.11 -12.41
C SER A 173 3.83 20.79 -13.75
N ARG A 174 4.86 21.46 -14.31
CA ARG A 174 4.78 22.08 -15.63
C ARG A 174 4.59 21.05 -16.74
N ALA A 175 5.32 19.94 -16.69
CA ALA A 175 5.24 18.89 -17.69
C ALA A 175 3.88 18.16 -17.67
N LEU A 176 3.29 17.96 -16.49
CA LEU A 176 2.01 17.29 -16.33
C LEU A 176 0.79 18.21 -16.44
N GLY A 177 1.00 19.54 -16.43
CA GLY A 177 -0.07 20.53 -16.46
C GLY A 177 -0.95 20.52 -15.19
N GLN A 178 -0.43 20.01 -14.08
CA GLN A 178 -1.12 19.91 -12.79
C GLN A 178 -0.10 20.06 -11.66
N GLU A 179 -0.51 20.59 -10.52
CA GLU A 179 0.38 20.71 -9.36
C GLU A 179 0.69 19.31 -8.78
N VAL A 180 1.97 19.05 -8.54
CA VAL A 180 2.46 17.84 -7.88
C VAL A 180 3.62 18.15 -6.94
N VAL A 181 3.75 17.37 -5.88
CA VAL A 181 4.90 17.36 -4.97
C VAL A 181 5.67 16.06 -5.18
N VAL A 182 6.95 16.18 -5.49
CA VAL A 182 7.83 15.05 -5.80
C VAL A 182 8.76 14.80 -4.63
N TYR A 183 8.88 13.54 -4.26
CA TYR A 183 9.81 13.07 -3.24
C TYR A 183 10.84 12.15 -3.87
N THR A 184 12.11 12.38 -3.53
CA THR A 184 13.24 11.65 -4.09
C THR A 184 14.09 10.99 -3.03
N TRP A 185 14.78 9.91 -3.42
CA TRP A 185 15.83 9.27 -2.64
C TRP A 185 16.93 8.82 -3.59
N GLY A 186 18.19 9.10 -3.25
CA GLY A 186 19.33 8.75 -4.11
C GLY A 186 19.25 9.33 -5.53
N GLY A 187 18.58 10.48 -5.71
CA GLY A 187 18.34 11.10 -7.01
C GLY A 187 17.24 10.43 -7.84
N GLN A 188 16.49 9.48 -7.28
CA GLN A 188 15.38 8.80 -7.94
C GLN A 188 14.04 9.25 -7.37
N VAL A 189 13.01 9.36 -8.23
CA VAL A 189 11.63 9.63 -7.84
C VAL A 189 11.05 8.42 -7.11
N VAL A 190 10.55 8.64 -5.89
CA VAL A 190 9.94 7.59 -5.05
C VAL A 190 8.45 7.85 -4.88
N ARG A 191 8.04 9.08 -4.63
CA ARG A 191 6.63 9.42 -4.40
C ARG A 191 6.26 10.68 -5.16
N ILE A 192 5.03 10.71 -5.64
CA ILE A 192 4.43 11.90 -6.25
C ILE A 192 3.05 12.09 -5.62
N GLU A 193 2.85 13.23 -4.99
CA GLU A 193 1.56 13.64 -4.42
C GLU A 193 0.90 14.67 -5.32
N SER A 194 -0.43 14.65 -5.40
CA SER A 194 -1.20 15.67 -6.11
C SER A 194 -2.40 16.11 -5.26
N PRO A 195 -2.69 17.42 -5.17
CA PRO A 195 -3.84 17.94 -4.42
C PRO A 195 -5.19 17.52 -5.01
N HIS A 196 -5.22 16.98 -6.24
CA HIS A 196 -6.45 16.45 -6.86
C HIS A 196 -6.74 14.98 -6.53
N GLY A 197 -5.97 14.37 -5.63
CA GLY A 197 -6.20 13.02 -5.12
C GLY A 197 -5.51 11.95 -5.97
N GLY A 198 -4.73 11.12 -5.29
CA GLY A 198 -4.30 9.82 -5.78
C GLY A 198 -5.33 8.73 -5.49
#